data_AF-F9GMP6-F1
#
_entry.id   AF-F9GMP6-F1
#
_cell.length_a   1.000
_cell.length_b   1.000
_cell.length_c   1.000
_cell.angle_alpha   90.00
_cell.angle_beta   90.00
_cell.angle_gamma   90.00
#
_symmetry.space_group_name_H-M   'P 1'
#
loop_
_entity.id
_entity.type
_entity.pdbx_description
1 polymer ?
#
loop_
_entity_poly.entity_id
_entity_poly.type
_entity_poly.pdbx_seq_one_letter_code
_entity_poly.pdbx_strand_id
1 'polypeptide(L)'
;MKRNKLKAFLLLSPLLLTACSDENAEQCKTLINDEAMRALSISFCEKAANYGDAESQFNFATLLLEEGNREKAVTFLEKSANQKNGQAAYKLGEIYESQTDLEKAAFYYEEGCKQSELKACERSRALMKQQNEKDKADKVALEKAKLEAQAKAQAKQIALEEAKARTLAQEKAKLDAEAKAQEQARLNEEAKQRKAEVDAIKARAKGKKFRYDLAKYQDGALWGHINQDGQFIIKPQWAYAADFYDGLAAVKTTDGKWGYINTNGQYQIYPKFSCVWYFSEGLAAVSETGYGNNCQGGKWGFIDKNGAWVISPTLDNVIWGAFKNGVTKITYNGHTGYINRQAQWINYQE
;
A
#
# COMPACT_ATOMS: atom_id res chain seq x y z
N MET A 1 -2.84 57.28 -16.76
CA MET A 1 -2.75 57.38 -15.28
C MET A 1 -3.35 56.10 -14.71
N LYS A 2 -2.73 55.25 -13.89
CA LYS A 2 -1.59 55.33 -12.97
C LYS A 2 -0.79 54.03 -13.04
N ARG A 3 0.54 54.15 -12.93
CA ARG A 3 1.50 53.09 -12.63
C ARG A 3 1.38 52.73 -11.15
N ASN A 4 1.33 51.45 -10.78
CA ASN A 4 1.75 51.00 -9.46
C ASN A 4 2.90 50.00 -9.62
N LYS A 5 4.07 50.43 -9.14
CA LYS A 5 5.31 49.65 -9.07
C LYS A 5 5.21 48.71 -7.87
N LEU A 6 5.24 47.40 -8.09
CA LEU A 6 5.59 46.44 -7.05
C LEU A 6 7.11 46.20 -7.15
N LYS A 7 7.87 46.69 -6.16
CA LYS A 7 9.27 46.30 -5.96
C LYS A 7 9.26 44.97 -5.23
N ALA A 8 9.59 43.88 -5.91
CA ALA A 8 9.90 42.60 -5.26
C ALA A 8 11.36 42.64 -4.79
N PHE A 9 11.54 42.75 -3.48
CA PHE A 9 12.82 42.57 -2.80
C PHE A 9 13.01 41.06 -2.64
N LEU A 10 13.77 40.42 -3.54
CA LEU A 10 14.17 39.03 -3.42
C LEU A 10 15.29 38.94 -2.38
N LEU A 11 14.91 38.64 -1.13
CA LEU A 11 15.83 38.10 -0.14
C LEU A 11 16.15 36.65 -0.56
N LEU A 12 17.26 36.46 -1.29
CA LEU A 12 17.80 35.12 -1.52
C LEU A 12 18.21 34.54 -0.17
N SER A 13 17.56 33.44 0.21
CA SER A 13 17.87 32.65 1.39
C SER A 13 19.31 32.09 1.30
N PRO A 14 20.11 32.14 2.39
CA PRO A 14 21.45 31.56 2.42
C PRO A 14 21.48 30.04 2.17
N LEU A 15 20.34 29.34 2.21
CA LEU A 15 20.25 27.92 1.85
C LEU A 15 20.43 27.61 0.35
N LEU A 16 20.27 28.59 -0.55
CA LEU A 16 20.45 28.35 -2.00
C LEU A 16 21.92 28.43 -2.44
N LEU A 17 22.79 29.06 -1.64
CA LEU A 17 24.22 29.16 -1.95
C LEU A 17 24.99 27.87 -1.63
N THR A 18 24.52 27.06 -0.67
CA THR A 18 25.18 25.81 -0.26
C THR A 18 24.90 24.63 -1.19
N ALA A 19 23.78 24.64 -1.92
CA ALA A 19 23.46 23.56 -2.85
C ALA A 19 24.34 23.58 -4.11
N CYS A 20 24.72 24.76 -4.61
CA CYS A 20 25.61 24.87 -5.77
C CYS A 20 27.09 24.61 -5.44
N SER A 21 27.55 24.86 -4.21
CA SER A 21 28.95 24.57 -3.83
C SER A 21 29.23 23.08 -3.88
N ASP A 22 28.29 22.26 -3.39
CA ASP A 22 28.45 20.81 -3.30
C ASP A 22 28.42 20.15 -4.68
N GLU A 23 27.59 20.63 -5.61
CA GLU A 23 27.54 20.10 -6.98
C GLU A 23 28.83 20.40 -7.77
N ASN A 24 29.36 21.62 -7.69
CA ASN A 24 30.61 21.97 -8.38
C ASN A 24 31.80 21.17 -7.82
N ALA A 25 31.84 20.96 -6.50
CA ALA A 25 32.89 20.16 -5.86
C ALA A 25 32.81 18.68 -6.30
N GLU A 26 31.62 18.10 -6.36
CA GLU A 26 31.40 16.74 -6.83
C GLU A 26 31.76 16.57 -8.32
N GLN A 27 31.36 17.53 -9.16
CA GLN A 27 31.72 17.55 -10.58
C GLN A 27 33.23 17.72 -10.78
N CYS A 28 33.89 18.57 -9.99
CA CYS A 28 35.35 18.68 -9.97
C CYS A 28 35.99 17.33 -9.65
N LYS A 29 35.60 16.66 -8.56
CA LYS A 29 36.14 15.36 -8.15
C LYS A 29 35.92 14.27 -9.20
N THR A 30 34.76 14.27 -9.84
CA THR A 30 34.38 13.25 -10.85
C THR A 30 35.17 13.44 -12.15
N LEU A 31 35.36 14.69 -12.60
CA LEU A 31 35.93 15.01 -13.91
C LEU A 31 37.44 15.25 -13.90
N ILE A 32 38.10 15.38 -12.74
CA ILE A 32 39.53 15.73 -12.63
C ILE A 32 40.47 14.75 -13.34
N ASN A 33 40.09 13.47 -13.42
CA ASN A 33 40.89 12.42 -14.06
C ASN A 33 40.43 12.11 -15.49
N ASP A 34 39.41 12.81 -16.00
CA ASP A 34 38.92 12.62 -17.36
C ASP A 34 39.62 13.61 -18.30
N GLU A 35 40.58 13.11 -19.06
CA GLU A 35 41.38 13.91 -20.00
C GLU A 35 40.53 14.55 -21.09
N ALA A 36 39.45 13.88 -21.54
CA ALA A 36 38.55 14.42 -22.55
C ALA A 36 37.70 15.58 -22.01
N MET A 37 37.46 15.60 -20.70
CA MET A 37 36.63 16.60 -20.02
C MET A 37 37.44 17.62 -19.22
N ARG A 38 38.76 17.70 -19.46
CA ARG A 38 39.68 18.49 -18.65
C ARG A 38 39.36 19.98 -18.60
N ALA A 39 39.03 20.60 -19.73
CA ALA A 39 38.63 22.02 -19.77
C ALA A 39 37.37 22.30 -18.95
N LEU A 40 36.43 21.33 -18.92
CA LEU A 40 35.21 21.43 -18.14
C LEU A 40 35.49 21.23 -16.64
N SER A 41 36.35 20.26 -16.31
CA SER A 41 36.81 20.00 -14.94
C SER A 41 37.44 21.25 -14.32
N ILE A 42 38.31 21.95 -15.06
CA ILE A 42 38.95 23.20 -14.60
C ILE A 42 37.90 24.25 -14.18
N SER A 43 36.83 24.43 -14.97
CA SER A 43 35.79 25.40 -14.62
C SER A 43 35.04 25.03 -13.35
N PHE A 44 34.76 23.74 -13.13
CA PHE A 44 34.05 23.28 -11.94
C PHE A 44 34.94 23.34 -10.69
N CYS A 45 36.20 22.90 -10.82
CA CYS A 45 37.19 22.99 -9.75
C CYS A 45 37.49 24.44 -9.36
N GLU A 46 37.57 25.37 -10.33
CA GLU A 46 37.77 26.79 -10.03
C GLU A 46 36.61 27.36 -9.20
N LYS A 47 35.37 27.07 -9.61
CA LYS A 47 34.18 27.50 -8.87
C LYS A 47 34.19 26.90 -7.47
N ALA A 48 34.36 25.58 -7.34
CA ALA A 48 34.40 24.88 -6.06
C ALA A 48 35.48 25.44 -5.12
N ALA A 49 36.70 25.63 -5.63
CA ALA A 49 37.81 26.19 -4.86
C ALA A 49 37.56 27.62 -4.37
N ASN A 50 36.82 28.44 -5.14
CA ASN A 50 36.43 29.78 -4.72
C ASN A 50 35.34 29.78 -3.64
N TYR A 51 34.52 28.73 -3.55
CA TYR A 51 33.52 28.55 -2.48
C TYR A 51 34.12 28.00 -1.18
N GLY A 52 35.29 27.37 -1.24
CA GLY A 52 36.30 27.60 -0.21
C GLY A 52 36.60 26.46 0.75
N ASP A 53 36.19 25.21 0.51
CA ASP A 53 36.70 24.10 1.31
C ASP A 53 38.14 23.73 0.91
N ALA A 54 38.89 23.19 1.86
CA ALA A 54 40.30 22.90 1.70
C ALA A 54 40.59 21.85 0.61
N GLU A 55 39.69 20.89 0.38
CA GLU A 55 39.87 19.82 -0.59
C GLU A 55 39.67 20.33 -2.02
N SER A 56 38.60 21.10 -2.26
CA SER A 56 38.36 21.75 -3.55
C SER A 56 39.49 22.70 -3.94
N GLN A 57 40.01 23.47 -2.98
CA GLN A 57 41.17 24.34 -3.21
C GLN A 57 42.44 23.56 -3.56
N PHE A 58 42.69 22.43 -2.89
CA PHE A 58 43.81 21.55 -3.20
C PHE A 58 43.69 20.89 -4.57
N ASN A 59 42.50 20.38 -4.90
CA ASN A 59 42.22 19.73 -6.19
C ASN A 59 42.41 20.71 -7.36
N PHE A 60 41.86 21.93 -7.22
CA PHE A 60 42.05 22.97 -8.23
C PHE A 60 43.51 23.42 -8.35
N ALA A 61 44.21 23.58 -7.22
CA ALA A 61 45.62 23.93 -7.24
C ALA A 61 46.48 22.86 -7.91
N THR A 62 46.18 21.58 -7.70
CA THR A 62 46.87 20.46 -8.37
C THR A 62 46.69 20.53 -9.89
N LEU A 63 45.47 20.78 -10.38
CA LEU A 63 45.22 21.01 -11.81
C LEU A 63 46.03 22.20 -12.34
N LEU A 64 46.07 23.31 -11.62
CA LEU A 64 46.84 24.49 -12.02
C LEU A 64 48.34 24.20 -12.13
N LEU A 65 48.90 23.34 -11.28
CA LEU A 65 50.31 22.91 -11.39
C LEU A 65 50.55 22.09 -12.66
N GLU A 66 49.62 21.19 -13.00
CA GLU A 66 49.69 20.39 -14.23
C GLU A 66 49.61 21.26 -15.49
N GLU A 67 48.81 22.32 -15.46
CA GLU A 67 48.72 23.34 -16.53
C GLU A 67 49.91 24.33 -16.53
N GLY A 68 50.87 24.16 -15.62
CA GLY A 68 52.04 25.05 -15.50
C GLY A 68 51.74 26.42 -14.85
N ASN A 69 50.51 26.65 -14.37
CA ASN A 69 50.12 27.89 -13.69
C ASN A 69 50.50 27.86 -12.20
N ARG A 70 51.82 27.92 -11.95
CA ARG A 70 52.40 27.79 -10.60
C ARG A 70 51.98 28.90 -9.63
N GLU A 71 51.89 30.14 -10.08
CA GLU A 71 51.55 31.29 -9.23
C GLU A 71 50.12 31.17 -8.66
N LYS A 72 49.15 30.87 -9.53
CA LYS A 72 47.76 30.67 -9.12
C LYS A 72 47.64 29.41 -8.26
N ALA A 73 48.38 28.34 -8.58
CA ALA A 73 48.38 27.13 -7.77
C ALA A 73 48.86 27.39 -6.34
N VAL A 74 49.97 28.10 -6.14
CA VAL A 74 50.49 28.45 -4.81
C VAL A 74 49.44 29.18 -3.99
N THR A 75 48.73 30.14 -4.59
CA THR A 75 47.65 30.88 -3.90
C THR A 75 46.57 29.95 -3.34
N PHE A 76 46.12 28.96 -4.13
CA PHE A 76 45.08 28.04 -3.69
C PHE A 76 45.61 26.96 -2.74
N LEU A 77 46.86 26.51 -2.90
CA LEU A 77 47.51 25.64 -1.94
C LEU A 77 47.68 26.33 -0.58
N GLU A 78 48.04 27.61 -0.53
CA GLU A 78 48.18 28.35 0.73
C GLU A 78 46.83 28.49 1.43
N LYS A 79 45.77 28.82 0.69
CA LYS A 79 44.40 28.82 1.22
C LYS A 79 44.00 27.46 1.80
N SER A 80 44.32 26.39 1.08
CA SER A 80 44.02 25.01 1.50
C SER A 80 44.84 24.59 2.73
N ALA A 81 46.15 24.86 2.74
CA ALA A 81 47.05 24.56 3.84
C ALA A 81 46.67 25.33 5.12
N ASN A 82 46.27 26.60 5.01
CA ASN A 82 45.75 27.40 6.13
C ASN A 82 44.47 26.82 6.73
N GLN A 83 43.72 26.05 5.95
CA GLN A 83 42.59 25.25 6.42
C GLN A 83 42.99 23.86 6.91
N LYS A 84 44.27 23.66 7.25
CA LYS A 84 44.84 22.43 7.78
C LYS A 84 44.85 21.25 6.80
N ASN A 85 44.91 21.52 5.49
CA ASN A 85 45.14 20.47 4.51
C ASN A 85 46.63 20.10 4.44
N GLY A 86 46.97 18.93 4.96
CA GLY A 86 48.36 18.43 4.99
C GLY A 86 48.96 18.16 3.60
N GLN A 87 48.13 17.73 2.63
CA GLN A 87 48.58 17.50 1.25
C GLN A 87 48.94 18.81 0.57
N ALA A 88 48.16 19.87 0.81
CA ALA A 88 48.44 21.21 0.29
C ALA A 88 49.73 21.78 0.89
N ALA A 89 49.93 21.63 2.20
CA ALA A 89 51.16 22.03 2.86
C ALA A 89 52.37 21.24 2.32
N TYR A 90 52.26 19.93 2.10
CA TYR A 90 53.31 19.14 1.45
C TYR A 90 53.66 19.65 0.04
N LYS A 91 52.64 19.95 -0.78
CA LYS A 91 52.86 20.50 -2.12
C LYS A 91 53.53 21.87 -2.11
N LEU A 92 53.19 22.75 -1.16
CA LEU A 92 53.91 24.01 -0.96
C LEU A 92 55.36 23.77 -0.59
N GLY A 93 55.63 22.78 0.28
CA GLY A 93 56.99 22.35 0.61
C GLY A 93 57.81 21.98 -0.63
N GLU A 94 57.26 21.16 -1.54
CA GLU A 94 57.94 20.77 -2.79
C GLU A 94 58.23 21.97 -3.71
N ILE A 95 57.26 22.89 -3.79
CA ILE A 95 57.37 24.12 -4.57
C ILE A 95 58.50 25.00 -4.03
N TYR A 96 58.53 25.29 -2.73
CA TYR A 96 59.57 26.16 -2.16
C TYR A 96 60.94 25.48 -2.14
N GLU A 97 61.00 24.17 -1.95
CA GLU A 97 62.25 23.41 -2.02
C GLU A 97 62.88 23.48 -3.41
N SER A 98 62.08 23.31 -4.47
CA SER A 98 62.56 23.46 -5.86
C SER A 98 62.98 24.89 -6.22
N GLN A 99 62.54 25.89 -5.45
CA GLN A 99 62.99 27.30 -5.57
C GLN A 99 64.22 27.60 -4.71
N THR A 100 64.79 26.60 -4.03
CA THR A 100 65.90 26.76 -3.08
C THR A 100 65.56 27.59 -1.83
N ASP A 101 64.28 27.86 -1.58
CA ASP A 101 63.78 28.49 -0.35
C ASP A 101 63.56 27.40 0.72
N LEU A 102 64.66 26.93 1.29
CA LEU A 102 64.67 25.80 2.22
C LEU A 102 63.98 26.11 3.56
N GLU A 103 63.93 27.37 3.96
CA GLU A 103 63.26 27.79 5.19
C GLU A 103 61.74 27.66 5.05
N LYS A 104 61.16 28.20 3.97
CA LYS A 104 59.73 28.00 3.70
C LYS A 104 59.40 26.55 3.41
N ALA A 105 60.26 25.83 2.68
CA ALA A 105 60.06 24.42 2.45
C ALA A 105 59.96 23.64 3.78
N ALA A 106 60.90 23.86 4.69
CA ALA A 106 60.89 23.23 6.01
C ALA A 106 59.64 23.58 6.82
N PHE A 107 59.21 24.85 6.80
CA PHE A 107 57.98 25.30 7.45
C PHE A 107 56.75 24.54 6.93
N TYR A 108 56.53 24.52 5.61
CA TYR A 108 55.37 23.86 5.02
C TYR A 108 55.41 22.34 5.17
N TYR A 109 56.59 21.72 5.15
CA TYR A 109 56.72 20.29 5.47
C TYR A 109 56.42 19.98 6.94
N GLU A 110 56.80 20.86 7.87
CA GLU A 110 56.43 20.70 9.28
C GLU A 110 54.92 20.86 9.48
N GLU A 111 54.31 21.86 8.85
CA GLU A 111 52.86 22.07 8.89
C GLU A 111 52.11 20.88 8.26
N GLY A 112 52.57 20.37 7.11
CA GLY A 112 52.02 19.16 6.51
C GLY A 112 52.13 17.95 7.44
N CYS A 113 53.25 17.81 8.14
CA CYS A 113 53.45 16.73 9.11
C CYS A 113 52.45 16.81 10.27
N LYS A 114 52.22 18.01 10.82
CA LYS A 114 51.22 18.24 11.88
C LYS A 114 49.79 17.90 11.44
N GLN A 115 49.52 17.95 10.14
CA GLN A 115 48.24 17.57 9.54
C GLN A 115 48.23 16.14 8.97
N SER A 116 49.04 15.25 9.55
CA SER A 116 49.09 13.82 9.23
C SER A 116 49.60 13.46 7.82
N GLU A 117 50.24 14.39 7.09
CA GLU A 117 50.89 14.07 5.82
C GLU A 117 52.28 13.47 6.07
N LEU A 118 52.36 12.14 6.06
CA LEU A 118 53.59 11.42 6.43
C LEU A 118 54.77 11.73 5.51
N LYS A 119 54.52 12.03 4.22
CA LYS A 119 55.57 12.44 3.28
C LYS A 119 56.19 13.79 3.68
N ALA A 120 55.38 14.69 4.25
CA ALA A 120 55.84 15.96 4.78
C ALA A 120 56.72 15.75 6.03
N CYS A 121 56.34 14.82 6.92
CA CYS A 121 57.19 14.45 8.06
C CYS A 121 58.56 13.92 7.62
N GLU A 122 58.61 13.05 6.61
CA GLU A 122 59.86 12.50 6.08
C GLU A 122 60.76 13.58 5.50
N ARG A 123 60.19 14.49 4.71
CA ARG A 123 60.95 15.55 4.06
C ARG A 123 61.41 16.63 5.03
N SER A 124 60.56 17.05 5.96
CA SER A 124 60.91 17.96 7.07
C SER A 124 62.10 17.42 7.87
N ARG A 125 62.05 16.14 8.26
CA ARG A 125 63.15 15.48 8.97
C ARG A 125 64.45 15.44 8.17
N ALA A 126 64.37 15.21 6.86
CA ALA A 126 65.54 15.17 5.99
C ALA A 126 66.25 16.54 5.91
N LEU A 127 65.49 17.62 5.77
CA LEU A 127 66.01 18.99 5.74
C LEU A 127 66.66 19.39 7.08
N MET A 128 66.01 19.10 8.21
CA MET A 128 66.58 19.38 9.54
C MET A 128 67.91 18.67 9.78
N LYS A 129 68.08 17.44 9.28
CA LYS A 129 69.35 16.72 9.34
C LYS A 129 70.45 17.38 8.51
N GLN A 130 70.11 17.88 7.31
CA GLN A 130 71.07 18.59 6.46
C GLN A 130 71.57 19.89 7.11
N GLN A 131 70.75 20.51 7.96
CA GLN A 131 71.07 21.73 8.72
C GLN A 131 71.71 21.44 10.09
N ASN A 132 72.10 20.19 10.38
CA ASN A 132 72.63 19.74 11.69
C ASN A 132 71.67 19.96 12.89
N GLU A 133 70.36 20.07 12.66
CA GLU A 133 69.34 20.28 13.69
C GLU A 133 68.79 18.95 14.25
N LYS A 134 69.67 18.14 14.86
CA LYS A 134 69.35 16.76 15.29
C LYS A 134 68.12 16.66 16.22
N ASP A 135 68.02 17.54 17.21
CA ASP A 135 66.91 17.51 18.19
C ASP A 135 65.55 17.77 17.54
N LYS A 136 65.50 18.65 16.53
CA LYS A 136 64.27 18.91 15.78
C LYS A 136 63.92 17.72 14.88
N ALA A 137 64.91 17.12 14.22
CA ALA A 137 64.72 15.93 13.40
C ALA A 137 64.20 14.72 14.21
N ASP A 138 64.63 14.57 15.48
CA ASP A 138 64.16 13.53 16.38
C ASP A 138 62.72 13.78 16.88
N LYS A 139 62.35 15.06 17.11
CA LYS A 139 60.96 15.44 17.41
C LYS A 139 60.00 15.11 16.25
N VAL A 140 60.38 15.43 15.01
CA VAL A 140 59.58 15.09 13.82
C VAL A 140 59.47 13.57 13.66
N ALA A 141 60.52 12.80 13.96
CA ALA A 141 60.48 11.34 13.92
C ALA A 141 59.50 10.76 14.96
N LEU A 142 59.50 11.31 16.18
CA LEU A 142 58.56 10.93 17.23
C LEU A 142 57.11 11.27 16.85
N GLU A 143 56.89 12.44 16.26
CA GLU A 143 55.56 12.86 15.82
C GLU A 143 55.03 11.97 14.70
N LYS A 144 55.86 11.66 13.70
CA LYS A 144 55.52 10.70 12.65
C LYS A 144 55.10 9.35 13.23
N ALA A 145 55.87 8.81 14.18
CA ALA A 145 55.56 7.52 14.81
C ALA A 145 54.23 7.54 15.58
N LYS A 146 53.88 8.66 16.23
CA LYS A 146 52.56 8.83 16.88
C LYS A 146 51.43 8.84 15.86
N LEU A 147 51.59 9.59 14.77
CA LEU A 147 50.60 9.69 13.70
C LEU A 147 50.36 8.33 13.03
N GLU A 148 51.42 7.56 12.77
CA GLU A 148 51.32 6.20 12.23
C GLU A 148 50.58 5.25 13.20
N ALA A 149 50.86 5.34 14.50
CA ALA A 149 50.17 4.54 15.50
C ALA A 149 48.68 4.90 15.60
N GLN A 150 48.35 6.20 15.54
CA GLN A 150 46.97 6.70 15.51
C GLN A 150 46.23 6.23 14.25
N ALA A 151 46.84 6.38 13.07
CA ALA A 151 46.26 5.92 11.81
C ALA A 151 45.97 4.41 11.83
N LYS A 152 46.88 3.61 12.37
CA LYS A 152 46.69 2.16 12.52
C LYS A 152 45.55 1.82 13.48
N ALA A 153 45.44 2.53 14.61
CA ALA A 153 44.36 2.34 15.56
C ALA A 153 43.01 2.72 14.95
N GLN A 154 42.94 3.84 14.24
CA GLN A 154 41.74 4.29 13.54
C GLN A 154 41.31 3.32 12.44
N ALA A 155 42.26 2.83 11.62
CA ALA A 155 41.98 1.84 10.58
C ALA A 155 41.40 0.54 11.17
N LYS A 156 41.91 0.08 12.32
CA LYS A 156 41.36 -1.09 13.03
C LYS A 156 39.93 -0.84 13.52
N GLN A 157 39.64 0.36 14.02
CA GLN A 157 38.30 0.71 14.48
C GLN A 157 37.31 0.78 13.30
N ILE A 158 37.71 1.38 12.18
CA ILE A 158 36.89 1.43 10.96
C ILE A 158 36.59 0.01 10.47
N ALA A 159 37.60 -0.84 10.35
CA ALA A 159 37.42 -2.23 9.92
C ALA A 159 36.48 -3.02 10.86
N LEU A 160 36.53 -2.76 12.16
CA LEU A 160 35.63 -3.37 13.13
C LEU A 160 34.18 -2.89 12.95
N GLU A 161 33.96 -1.59 12.78
CA GLU A 161 32.63 -1.04 12.56
C GLU A 161 32.04 -1.47 11.22
N GLU A 162 32.86 -1.55 10.16
CA GLU A 162 32.44 -2.11 8.87
C GLU A 162 32.04 -3.59 8.99
N ALA A 163 32.79 -4.39 9.74
CA ALA A 163 32.44 -5.79 9.98
C ALA A 163 31.11 -5.92 10.74
N LYS A 164 30.88 -5.10 11.77
CA LYS A 164 29.60 -5.05 12.50
C LYS A 164 28.46 -4.64 11.59
N ALA A 165 28.65 -3.62 10.75
CA ALA A 165 27.65 -3.15 9.81
C ALA A 165 27.26 -4.23 8.79
N ARG A 166 28.23 -5.01 8.30
CA ARG A 166 27.97 -6.16 7.41
C ARG A 166 27.13 -7.24 8.09
N THR A 167 27.46 -7.60 9.34
CA THR A 167 26.69 -8.59 10.11
C THR A 167 25.26 -8.10 10.35
N LEU A 168 25.08 -6.84 10.76
CA LEU A 168 23.76 -6.26 10.97
C LEU A 168 22.94 -6.21 9.68
N ALA A 169 23.56 -5.90 8.54
CA ALA A 169 22.89 -5.91 7.24
C ALA A 169 22.42 -7.32 6.85
N GLN A 170 23.21 -8.36 7.13
CA GLN A 170 22.83 -9.76 6.89
C GLN A 170 21.66 -10.19 7.79
N GLU A 171 21.71 -9.83 9.08
CA GLU A 171 20.63 -10.14 10.03
C GLU A 171 19.33 -9.43 9.66
N LYS A 172 19.41 -8.14 9.30
CA LYS A 172 18.26 -7.39 8.79
C LYS A 172 17.67 -8.02 7.53
N ALA A 173 18.51 -8.42 6.57
CA ALA A 173 18.04 -9.07 5.36
C ALA A 173 17.32 -10.41 5.64
N LYS A 174 17.81 -11.17 6.63
CA LYS A 174 17.16 -12.40 7.08
C LYS A 174 15.80 -12.12 7.72
N LEU A 175 15.71 -11.14 8.64
CA LEU A 175 14.46 -10.74 9.28
C LEU A 175 13.44 -10.21 8.25
N ASP A 176 13.88 -9.42 7.28
CA ASP A 176 13.03 -8.91 6.20
C ASP A 176 12.49 -10.05 5.32
N ALA A 177 13.32 -11.07 5.04
CA ALA A 177 12.89 -12.25 4.29
C ALA A 177 11.88 -13.11 5.08
N GLU A 178 12.11 -13.30 6.38
CA GLU A 178 11.20 -14.01 7.27
C GLU A 178 9.85 -13.29 7.40
N ALA A 179 9.86 -11.97 7.58
CA ALA A 179 8.65 -11.17 7.65
C ALA A 179 7.83 -11.25 6.35
N LYS A 180 8.49 -11.17 5.19
CA LYS A 180 7.84 -11.33 3.88
C LYS A 180 7.23 -12.72 3.71
N ALA A 181 7.92 -13.77 4.14
CA ALA A 181 7.43 -15.15 4.07
C ALA A 181 6.19 -15.37 4.96
N GLN A 182 6.22 -14.84 6.19
CA GLN A 182 5.08 -14.90 7.12
C GLN A 182 3.86 -14.17 6.57
N GLU A 183 4.05 -12.97 6.03
CA GLU A 183 2.97 -12.20 5.43
C GLU A 183 2.36 -12.91 4.21
N GLN A 184 3.20 -13.48 3.35
CA GLN A 184 2.70 -14.26 2.21
C GLN A 184 1.92 -15.51 2.65
N ALA A 185 2.37 -16.20 3.70
CA ALA A 185 1.65 -17.33 4.26
C ALA A 185 0.28 -16.93 4.80
N ARG A 186 0.19 -15.79 5.50
CA ARG A 186 -1.09 -15.22 5.98
C ARG A 186 -2.03 -14.93 4.82
N LEU A 187 -1.56 -14.22 3.79
CA LEU A 187 -2.37 -13.88 2.61
C LEU A 187 -2.88 -15.13 1.86
N ASN A 188 -2.07 -16.18 1.79
CA ASN A 188 -2.46 -17.44 1.16
C ASN A 188 -3.57 -18.16 1.95
N GLU A 189 -3.47 -18.19 3.28
CA GLU A 189 -4.51 -18.82 4.11
C GLU A 189 -5.83 -18.04 4.05
N GLU A 190 -5.78 -16.71 4.07
CA GLU A 190 -6.97 -15.88 3.85
C GLU A 190 -7.59 -16.09 2.46
N ALA A 191 -6.77 -16.23 1.42
CA ALA A 191 -7.26 -16.50 0.07
C ALA A 191 -7.95 -17.86 -0.02
N LYS A 192 -7.42 -18.87 0.69
CA LYS A 192 -8.01 -20.21 0.79
C LYS A 192 -9.36 -20.16 1.51
N GLN A 193 -9.46 -19.42 2.61
CA GLN A 193 -10.72 -19.24 3.35
C GLN A 193 -11.77 -18.52 2.51
N ARG A 194 -11.41 -17.41 1.85
CA ARG A 194 -12.30 -16.69 0.93
C ARG A 194 -12.79 -17.59 -0.20
N LYS A 195 -11.91 -18.41 -0.77
CA LYS A 195 -12.29 -19.35 -1.83
C LYS A 195 -13.30 -20.38 -1.31
N ALA A 196 -13.03 -20.97 -0.14
CA ALA A 196 -13.94 -21.93 0.48
C ALA A 196 -15.33 -21.32 0.76
N GLU A 197 -15.38 -20.06 1.20
CA GLU A 197 -16.64 -19.32 1.40
C GLU A 197 -17.40 -19.12 0.09
N VAL A 198 -16.72 -18.67 -0.98
CA VAL A 198 -17.34 -18.49 -2.31
C VAL A 198 -17.87 -19.81 -2.86
N ASP A 199 -17.10 -20.89 -2.72
CA ASP A 199 -17.51 -22.22 -3.17
C ASP A 199 -18.73 -22.72 -2.37
N ALA A 200 -18.77 -22.46 -1.06
CA ALA A 200 -19.91 -22.77 -0.20
C ALA A 200 -21.16 -21.97 -0.59
N ILE A 201 -21.02 -20.68 -0.92
CA ILE A 201 -22.13 -19.84 -1.42
C ILE A 201 -22.67 -20.43 -2.72
N LYS A 202 -21.82 -20.72 -3.70
CA LYS A 202 -22.25 -21.30 -5.00
C LYS A 202 -22.92 -22.66 -4.83
N ALA A 203 -22.46 -23.48 -3.89
CA ALA A 203 -23.06 -24.78 -3.61
C ALA A 203 -24.54 -24.68 -3.20
N ARG A 204 -24.98 -23.56 -2.60
CA ARG A 204 -26.38 -23.34 -2.19
C ARG A 204 -27.37 -23.39 -3.36
N ALA A 205 -26.95 -22.90 -4.53
CA ALA A 205 -27.76 -22.83 -5.73
C ALA A 205 -27.83 -24.16 -6.50
N LYS A 206 -26.90 -25.09 -6.23
CA LYS A 206 -26.78 -26.33 -6.99
C LYS A 206 -28.05 -27.19 -6.88
N GLY A 207 -28.62 -27.55 -8.03
CA GLY A 207 -29.82 -28.40 -8.11
C GLY A 207 -31.11 -27.73 -7.64
N LYS A 208 -31.09 -26.42 -7.34
CA LYS A 208 -32.30 -25.67 -6.99
C LYS A 208 -33.08 -25.28 -8.24
N LYS A 209 -34.40 -25.21 -8.11
CA LYS A 209 -35.29 -24.65 -9.12
C LYS A 209 -35.48 -23.16 -8.83
N PHE A 210 -35.18 -22.32 -9.82
CA PHE A 210 -35.36 -20.89 -9.72
C PHE A 210 -36.68 -20.48 -10.38
N ARG A 211 -37.39 -19.55 -9.74
CA ARG A 211 -38.55 -18.85 -10.30
C ARG A 211 -38.37 -17.37 -9.98
N TYR A 212 -38.51 -16.50 -10.98
CA TYR A 212 -38.20 -15.06 -10.83
C TYR A 212 -36.77 -14.84 -10.30
N ASP A 213 -35.81 -15.61 -10.84
CA ASP A 213 -34.38 -15.61 -10.43
C ASP A 213 -34.11 -15.92 -8.95
N LEU A 214 -35.12 -16.42 -8.23
CA LEU A 214 -35.05 -16.74 -6.82
C LEU A 214 -35.36 -18.22 -6.56
N ALA A 215 -34.63 -18.82 -5.64
CA ALA A 215 -34.91 -20.13 -5.09
C ALA A 215 -34.98 -20.05 -3.57
N LYS A 216 -35.94 -20.74 -2.97
CA LYS A 216 -36.01 -20.82 -1.50
C LYS A 216 -34.78 -21.57 -0.96
N TYR A 217 -34.24 -21.06 0.13
CA TYR A 217 -33.10 -21.66 0.81
C TYR A 217 -33.29 -21.57 2.32
N GLN A 218 -33.01 -22.67 2.99
CA GLN A 218 -33.09 -22.77 4.44
C GLN A 218 -31.68 -22.64 5.02
N ASP A 219 -31.50 -21.70 5.93
CA ASP A 219 -30.26 -21.48 6.67
C ASP A 219 -30.55 -21.55 8.17
N GLY A 220 -29.96 -22.53 8.84
CA GLY A 220 -30.39 -22.93 10.18
C GLY A 220 -31.88 -23.25 10.23
N ALA A 221 -32.62 -22.58 11.10
CA ALA A 221 -34.06 -22.77 11.29
C ALA A 221 -34.95 -21.87 10.40
N LEU A 222 -34.36 -20.92 9.67
CA LEU A 222 -35.10 -19.89 8.94
C LEU A 222 -34.95 -20.04 7.44
N TRP A 223 -35.96 -19.56 6.73
CA TRP A 223 -36.03 -19.57 5.28
C TRP A 223 -35.88 -18.16 4.72
N GLY A 224 -35.20 -18.08 3.58
CA GLY A 224 -35.09 -16.92 2.71
C GLY A 224 -34.99 -17.36 1.25
N HIS A 225 -34.48 -16.49 0.39
CA HIS A 225 -34.32 -16.77 -1.04
C HIS A 225 -32.96 -16.33 -1.56
N ILE A 226 -32.36 -17.21 -2.35
CA ILE A 226 -31.06 -17.02 -3.00
C ILE A 226 -31.21 -16.81 -4.50
N ASN A 227 -30.25 -16.13 -5.11
CA ASN A 227 -30.09 -16.06 -6.56
C ASN A 227 -29.34 -17.29 -7.11
N GLN A 228 -29.12 -17.29 -8.42
CA GLN A 228 -28.40 -18.35 -9.14
C GLN A 228 -26.93 -18.51 -8.72
N ASP A 229 -26.32 -17.46 -8.15
CA ASP A 229 -24.97 -17.51 -7.58
C ASP A 229 -24.94 -18.05 -6.14
N GLY A 230 -26.11 -18.29 -5.54
CA GLY A 230 -26.26 -18.76 -4.16
C GLY A 230 -26.21 -17.65 -3.11
N GLN A 231 -26.20 -16.39 -3.53
CA GLN A 231 -26.26 -15.23 -2.66
C GLN A 231 -27.70 -15.00 -2.19
N PHE A 232 -27.89 -14.66 -0.92
CA PHE A 232 -29.21 -14.26 -0.42
C PHE A 232 -29.61 -12.90 -1.00
N ILE A 233 -30.71 -12.91 -1.75
CA ILE A 233 -31.43 -11.68 -2.12
C ILE A 233 -32.41 -11.32 -1.02
N ILE A 234 -33.05 -12.35 -0.45
CA ILE A 234 -33.94 -12.21 0.69
C ILE A 234 -33.34 -13.02 1.84
N LYS A 235 -32.87 -12.34 2.88
CA LYS A 235 -32.21 -12.98 4.03
C LYS A 235 -33.17 -13.91 4.77
N PRO A 236 -32.67 -15.00 5.39
CA PRO A 236 -33.47 -15.89 6.21
C PRO A 236 -34.14 -15.14 7.37
N GLN A 237 -35.47 -15.14 7.42
CA GLN A 237 -36.22 -14.45 8.49
C GLN A 237 -37.58 -15.08 8.80
N TRP A 238 -38.02 -16.08 8.02
CA TRP A 238 -39.30 -16.75 8.20
C TRP A 238 -39.12 -18.19 8.68
N ALA A 239 -40.08 -18.70 9.44
CA ALA A 239 -40.13 -20.11 9.83
C ALA A 239 -40.32 -21.02 8.60
N TYR A 240 -40.95 -20.51 7.54
CA TYR A 240 -41.04 -21.18 6.25
C TYR A 240 -41.17 -20.16 5.10
N ALA A 241 -40.60 -20.48 3.94
CA ALA A 241 -40.84 -19.75 2.70
C ALA A 241 -41.10 -20.70 1.53
N ALA A 242 -42.16 -20.41 0.76
CA ALA A 242 -42.49 -21.13 -0.46
C ALA A 242 -41.73 -20.59 -1.68
N ASP A 243 -41.85 -21.30 -2.81
CA ASP A 243 -41.37 -20.79 -4.10
C ASP A 243 -42.26 -19.65 -4.59
N PHE A 244 -41.72 -18.78 -5.44
CA PHE A 244 -42.49 -17.70 -6.05
C PHE A 244 -43.42 -18.23 -7.14
N TYR A 245 -44.70 -17.86 -7.06
CA TYR A 245 -45.70 -18.06 -8.10
C TYR A 245 -46.44 -16.74 -8.33
N ASP A 246 -46.65 -16.37 -9.60
CA ASP A 246 -47.30 -15.11 -9.95
C ASP A 246 -46.63 -13.86 -9.31
N GLY A 247 -45.32 -13.93 -9.07
CA GLY A 247 -44.51 -12.86 -8.48
C GLY A 247 -44.61 -12.76 -6.96
N LEU A 248 -45.35 -13.64 -6.28
CA LEU A 248 -45.49 -13.67 -4.82
C LEU A 248 -45.07 -15.02 -4.24
N ALA A 249 -44.52 -15.01 -3.03
CA ALA A 249 -44.21 -16.22 -2.26
C ALA A 249 -44.94 -16.20 -0.92
N ALA A 250 -45.57 -17.32 -0.57
CA ALA A 250 -46.13 -17.50 0.76
C ALA A 250 -45.02 -17.67 1.80
N VAL A 251 -45.12 -16.98 2.92
CA VAL A 251 -44.17 -17.09 4.04
C VAL A 251 -44.89 -17.24 5.37
N LYS A 252 -44.29 -18.01 6.27
CA LYS A 252 -44.80 -18.27 7.62
C LYS A 252 -43.92 -17.59 8.65
N THR A 253 -44.49 -16.69 9.44
CA THR A 253 -43.81 -16.08 10.59
C THR A 253 -43.60 -17.10 11.71
N THR A 254 -42.73 -16.78 12.67
CA THR A 254 -42.38 -17.66 13.79
C THR A 254 -43.55 -17.88 14.77
N ASP A 255 -44.51 -16.95 14.83
CA ASP A 255 -45.79 -17.11 15.53
C ASP A 255 -46.83 -17.94 14.75
N GLY A 256 -46.46 -18.39 13.55
CA GLY A 256 -47.20 -19.36 12.75
C GLY A 256 -48.23 -18.77 11.78
N LYS A 257 -48.28 -17.44 11.62
CA LYS A 257 -49.17 -16.78 10.64
C LYS A 257 -48.57 -16.75 9.25
N TRP A 258 -49.43 -16.82 8.25
CA TRP A 258 -49.05 -16.79 6.84
C TRP A 258 -49.39 -15.44 6.20
N GLY A 259 -48.44 -14.95 5.40
CA GLY A 259 -48.59 -13.81 4.52
C GLY A 259 -47.89 -14.07 3.18
N TYR A 260 -47.81 -13.04 2.35
CA TYR A 260 -47.15 -13.13 1.05
C TYR A 260 -46.16 -11.99 0.84
N ILE A 261 -45.00 -12.34 0.31
CA ILE A 261 -43.94 -11.38 -0.01
C ILE A 261 -43.75 -11.26 -1.52
N ASN A 262 -43.31 -10.09 -1.96
CA ASN A 262 -42.81 -9.87 -3.32
C ASN A 262 -41.36 -10.35 -3.47
N THR A 263 -40.81 -10.26 -4.68
CA THR A 263 -39.44 -10.68 -5.01
C THR A 263 -38.35 -9.84 -4.33
N ASN A 264 -38.71 -8.71 -3.72
CA ASN A 264 -37.81 -7.89 -2.91
C ASN A 264 -37.88 -8.27 -1.41
N GLY A 265 -38.66 -9.29 -1.05
CA GLY A 265 -38.82 -9.73 0.34
C GLY A 265 -39.75 -8.87 1.19
N GLN A 266 -40.48 -7.94 0.58
CA GLN A 266 -41.43 -7.08 1.28
C GLN A 266 -42.81 -7.74 1.29
N TYR A 267 -43.54 -7.63 2.40
CA TYR A 267 -44.92 -8.09 2.46
C TYR A 267 -45.79 -7.34 1.46
N GLN A 268 -46.34 -8.06 0.50
CA GLN A 268 -47.47 -7.60 -0.29
C GLN A 268 -48.77 -7.78 0.50
N ILE A 269 -48.83 -8.85 1.29
CA ILE A 269 -49.96 -9.18 2.17
C ILE A 269 -49.38 -9.56 3.51
N TYR A 270 -49.67 -8.77 4.54
CA TYR A 270 -49.15 -9.00 5.88
C TYR A 270 -49.65 -10.34 6.46
N PRO A 271 -48.82 -11.01 7.30
CA PRO A 271 -49.20 -12.28 7.91
C PRO A 271 -50.45 -12.15 8.78
N LYS A 272 -51.49 -12.90 8.44
CA LYS A 272 -52.74 -12.96 9.22
C LYS A 272 -53.48 -14.28 9.07
N PHE A 273 -53.23 -15.00 7.98
CA PHE A 273 -53.89 -16.26 7.67
C PHE A 273 -53.30 -17.39 8.50
N SER A 274 -54.12 -18.39 8.81
CA SER A 274 -53.64 -19.63 9.41
C SER A 274 -53.18 -20.63 8.34
N CYS A 275 -53.71 -20.50 7.12
CA CYS A 275 -53.45 -21.39 6.00
C CYS A 275 -53.52 -20.67 4.66
N VAL A 276 -52.64 -21.04 3.74
CA VAL A 276 -52.49 -20.41 2.42
C VAL A 276 -52.05 -21.40 1.36
N TRP A 277 -52.47 -21.16 0.12
CA TRP A 277 -51.93 -21.78 -1.09
C TRP A 277 -51.12 -20.77 -1.90
N TYR A 278 -50.41 -21.23 -2.93
CA TYR A 278 -49.65 -20.32 -3.80
C TYR A 278 -50.59 -19.53 -4.73
N PHE A 279 -50.14 -18.36 -5.19
CA PHE A 279 -50.87 -17.58 -6.20
C PHE A 279 -50.82 -18.27 -7.57
N SER A 280 -51.95 -18.33 -8.25
CA SER A 280 -52.06 -18.76 -9.64
C SER A 280 -53.19 -17.99 -10.30
N GLU A 281 -52.97 -17.50 -11.52
CA GLU A 281 -53.92 -16.66 -12.26
C GLU A 281 -54.39 -15.43 -11.46
N GLY A 282 -53.50 -14.88 -10.64
CA GLY A 282 -53.76 -13.72 -9.79
C GLY A 282 -54.60 -13.96 -8.54
N LEU A 283 -54.95 -15.21 -8.21
CA LEU A 283 -55.72 -15.57 -7.01
C LEU A 283 -54.96 -16.58 -6.14
N ALA A 284 -55.18 -16.54 -4.83
CA ALA A 284 -54.70 -17.55 -3.90
C ALA A 284 -55.79 -17.96 -2.92
N ALA A 285 -55.91 -19.25 -2.64
CA ALA A 285 -56.81 -19.74 -1.60
C ALA A 285 -56.18 -19.54 -0.22
N VAL A 286 -56.95 -19.01 0.72
CA VAL A 286 -56.51 -18.74 2.09
C VAL A 286 -57.61 -19.07 3.10
N SER A 287 -57.20 -19.33 4.33
CA SER A 287 -58.08 -19.54 5.47
C SER A 287 -57.54 -18.82 6.70
N GLU A 288 -58.44 -18.19 7.46
CA GLU A 288 -58.12 -17.51 8.72
C GLU A 288 -58.27 -18.45 9.94
N THR A 289 -58.99 -19.56 9.77
CA THR A 289 -59.42 -20.46 10.85
C THR A 289 -59.01 -21.92 10.64
N GLY A 290 -58.33 -22.25 9.54
CA GLY A 290 -57.71 -23.57 9.35
C GLY A 290 -56.62 -23.83 10.38
N TYR A 291 -56.35 -25.10 10.68
CA TYR A 291 -55.42 -25.49 11.72
C TYR A 291 -54.56 -26.70 11.33
N GLY A 292 -53.48 -26.91 12.07
CA GLY A 292 -52.51 -27.99 11.84
C GLY A 292 -51.65 -27.78 10.59
N ASN A 293 -50.71 -28.70 10.38
CA ASN A 293 -49.75 -28.62 9.27
C ASN A 293 -50.38 -28.94 7.89
N ASN A 294 -51.53 -29.60 7.89
CA ASN A 294 -52.27 -29.97 6.68
C ASN A 294 -53.44 -29.01 6.39
N CYS A 295 -53.53 -27.89 7.11
CA CYS A 295 -54.59 -26.90 6.91
C CYS A 295 -56.00 -27.50 6.96
N GLN A 296 -56.26 -28.27 8.00
CA GLN A 296 -57.53 -28.92 8.25
C GLN A 296 -58.53 -27.93 8.86
N GLY A 297 -59.80 -28.12 8.54
CA GLY A 297 -60.89 -27.29 9.05
C GLY A 297 -60.80 -25.82 8.61
N GLY A 298 -61.70 -25.01 9.18
CA GLY A 298 -61.89 -23.61 8.79
C GLY A 298 -62.63 -23.46 7.45
N LYS A 299 -62.90 -22.20 7.09
CA LYS A 299 -63.52 -21.87 5.81
C LYS A 299 -62.50 -21.22 4.89
N TRP A 300 -62.51 -21.64 3.64
CA TRP A 300 -61.60 -21.16 2.61
C TRP A 300 -62.27 -20.13 1.72
N GLY A 301 -61.48 -19.17 1.28
CA GLY A 301 -61.85 -18.19 0.25
C GLY A 301 -60.66 -17.91 -0.64
N PHE A 302 -60.87 -17.07 -1.66
CA PHE A 302 -59.83 -16.65 -2.59
C PHE A 302 -59.60 -15.15 -2.48
N ILE A 303 -58.33 -14.76 -2.39
CA ILE A 303 -57.90 -13.37 -2.38
C ILE A 303 -57.15 -13.02 -3.67
N ASP A 304 -57.21 -11.75 -4.06
CA ASP A 304 -56.32 -11.19 -5.09
C ASP A 304 -54.92 -10.88 -4.54
N LYS A 305 -54.03 -10.38 -5.41
CA LYS A 305 -52.64 -10.03 -5.04
C LYS A 305 -52.53 -8.86 -4.05
N ASN A 306 -53.60 -8.10 -3.81
CA ASN A 306 -53.67 -7.04 -2.82
C ASN A 306 -54.25 -7.54 -1.48
N GLY A 307 -54.68 -8.80 -1.42
CA GLY A 307 -55.31 -9.40 -0.25
C GLY A 307 -56.80 -9.10 -0.12
N ALA A 308 -57.44 -8.56 -1.16
CA ALA A 308 -58.89 -8.36 -1.21
C ALA A 308 -59.61 -9.67 -1.55
N TRP A 309 -60.73 -9.93 -0.89
CA TRP A 309 -61.54 -11.12 -1.15
C TRP A 309 -62.20 -11.04 -2.53
N VAL A 310 -61.92 -12.04 -3.36
CA VAL A 310 -62.65 -12.30 -4.61
C VAL A 310 -63.73 -13.35 -4.38
N ILE A 311 -63.46 -14.32 -3.51
CA ILE A 311 -64.43 -15.29 -3.00
C ILE A 311 -64.30 -15.30 -1.48
N SER A 312 -65.35 -14.89 -0.76
CA SER A 312 -65.36 -14.84 0.70
C SER A 312 -65.10 -16.22 1.33
N PRO A 313 -64.51 -16.28 2.54
CA PRO A 313 -64.13 -17.53 3.20
C PRO A 313 -65.34 -18.32 3.68
N THR A 314 -65.98 -19.04 2.76
CA THR A 314 -67.23 -19.79 2.97
C THR A 314 -67.14 -21.23 2.46
N LEU A 315 -66.09 -21.56 1.69
CA LEU A 315 -65.87 -22.89 1.13
C LEU A 315 -65.41 -23.85 2.23
N ASP A 316 -65.91 -25.09 2.19
CA ASP A 316 -65.50 -26.13 3.14
C ASP A 316 -64.08 -26.61 2.85
N ASN A 317 -63.68 -26.65 1.57
CA ASN A 317 -62.36 -27.09 1.15
C ASN A 317 -61.99 -26.57 -0.24
N VAL A 318 -60.69 -26.46 -0.52
CA VAL A 318 -60.12 -26.17 -1.85
C VAL A 318 -59.19 -27.31 -2.24
N ILE A 319 -59.70 -28.25 -3.04
CA ILE A 319 -59.05 -29.54 -3.33
C ILE A 319 -57.80 -29.35 -4.21
N TRP A 320 -57.87 -28.45 -5.19
CA TRP A 320 -56.74 -28.17 -6.10
C TRP A 320 -55.76 -27.11 -5.56
N GLY A 321 -56.10 -26.47 -4.44
CA GLY A 321 -55.34 -25.38 -3.81
C GLY A 321 -55.33 -24.06 -4.58
N ALA A 322 -55.38 -24.08 -5.92
CA ALA A 322 -55.30 -22.89 -6.75
C ALA A 322 -56.15 -23.01 -8.03
N PHE A 323 -56.24 -21.92 -8.80
CA PHE A 323 -56.84 -21.91 -10.14
C PHE A 323 -55.85 -22.41 -11.20
N LYS A 324 -56.35 -23.17 -12.17
CA LYS A 324 -55.61 -23.62 -13.35
C LYS A 324 -56.57 -23.63 -14.55
N ASN A 325 -56.18 -22.97 -15.64
CA ASN A 325 -57.00 -22.75 -16.82
C ASN A 325 -58.37 -22.12 -16.50
N GLY A 326 -58.40 -21.16 -15.57
CA GLY A 326 -59.62 -20.46 -15.15
C GLY A 326 -60.54 -21.25 -14.21
N VAL A 327 -60.16 -22.46 -13.80
CA VAL A 327 -61.01 -23.36 -13.00
C VAL A 327 -60.31 -23.86 -11.73
N THR A 328 -61.07 -24.19 -10.70
CA THR A 328 -60.55 -24.87 -9.50
C THR A 328 -61.61 -25.79 -8.89
N LYS A 329 -61.15 -26.84 -8.21
CA LYS A 329 -62.01 -27.84 -7.57
C LYS A 329 -62.18 -27.53 -6.09
N ILE A 330 -63.42 -27.37 -5.64
CA ILE A 330 -63.77 -26.96 -4.27
C ILE A 330 -64.85 -27.85 -3.68
N THR A 331 -65.03 -27.76 -2.37
CA THR A 331 -66.19 -28.27 -1.65
C THR A 331 -66.93 -27.10 -1.01
N TYR A 332 -68.24 -27.00 -1.23
CA TYR A 332 -69.11 -25.99 -0.63
C TYR A 332 -70.44 -26.62 -0.20
N ASN A 333 -70.79 -26.46 1.07
CA ASN A 333 -71.94 -27.11 1.72
C ASN A 333 -71.98 -28.63 1.45
N GLY A 334 -70.82 -29.29 1.53
CA GLY A 334 -70.68 -30.73 1.29
C GLY A 334 -70.69 -31.15 -0.20
N HIS A 335 -71.00 -30.25 -1.14
CA HIS A 335 -70.97 -30.56 -2.58
C HIS A 335 -69.59 -30.25 -3.16
N THR A 336 -69.04 -31.20 -3.92
CA THR A 336 -67.73 -31.07 -4.57
C THR A 336 -67.87 -30.94 -6.08
N GLY A 337 -67.15 -30.00 -6.67
CA GLY A 337 -67.14 -29.77 -8.12
C GLY A 337 -66.23 -28.60 -8.49
N TYR A 338 -66.41 -28.06 -9.69
CA TYR A 338 -65.52 -27.04 -10.26
C TYR A 338 -66.21 -25.68 -10.29
N ILE A 339 -65.46 -24.65 -9.92
CA ILE A 339 -65.88 -23.26 -10.06
C ILE A 339 -64.91 -22.48 -10.95
N ASN A 340 -65.42 -21.45 -11.63
CA ASN A 340 -64.58 -20.44 -12.27
C ASN A 340 -64.13 -19.36 -11.26
N ARG A 341 -63.35 -18.38 -11.74
CA ARG A 341 -62.79 -17.28 -10.92
C ARG A 341 -63.83 -16.33 -10.32
N GLN A 342 -65.09 -16.40 -10.77
CA GLN A 342 -66.23 -15.64 -10.26
C GLN A 342 -67.11 -16.48 -9.32
N ALA A 343 -66.62 -17.64 -8.86
CA ALA A 343 -67.36 -18.60 -8.03
C ALA A 343 -68.60 -19.22 -8.69
N GLN A 344 -68.67 -19.24 -10.02
CA GLN A 344 -69.76 -19.90 -10.75
C GLN A 344 -69.41 -21.37 -10.97
N TRP A 345 -70.35 -22.27 -10.63
CA TRP A 345 -70.21 -23.70 -10.92
C TRP A 345 -70.14 -23.96 -12.42
N ILE A 346 -69.22 -24.84 -12.83
CA ILE A 346 -69.02 -25.20 -14.23
C ILE A 346 -68.96 -26.72 -14.39
N ASN A 347 -69.43 -27.20 -15.53
CA ASN A 347 -69.24 -28.59 -15.93
C ASN A 347 -67.86 -28.71 -16.60
N TYR A 348 -66.89 -29.22 -15.84
CA TYR A 348 -65.51 -29.40 -16.29
C TYR A 348 -65.21 -30.90 -16.41
N GLN A 349 -64.73 -31.33 -17.58
CA GLN A 349 -64.21 -32.69 -17.79
C GLN A 349 -62.69 -32.60 -17.90
N GLU A 350 -62.00 -33.42 -17.10
CA GLU A 350 -60.53 -33.40 -16.94
C GLU A 350 -59.75 -33.81 -18.18
#